data_AF-A0A937NKN7-F1
#
_entry.id   AF-A0A937NKN7-F1
#
_cell.length_a   1.000
_cell.length_b   1.000
_cell.length_c   1.000
_cell.angle_alpha   90.00
_cell.angle_beta   90.00
_cell.angle_gamma   90.00
#
_symmetry.space_group_name_H-M   'P 1'
#
loop_
_entity.id
_entity.type
_entity.pdbx_description
1 polymer ?
#
loop_
_entity_poly.entity_id
_entity_poly.type
_entity_poly.pdbx_seq_one_letter_code
_entity_poly.pdbx_strand_id
1 'polypeptide(L)' 'MPKTYCPDCDAVISVDDPREGAMIKCPECDMELEIISTNPFEVDFPLDSEDEEEEEEEEEEGEGE' A
#
# COMPACT_ATOMS: atom_id res chain seq x y z
N MET A 1 -4.16 20.22 5.57
CA MET A 1 -3.34 19.59 4.53
C MET A 1 -2.06 19.04 5.14
N PRO A 2 -2.12 17.81 5.66
CA PRO A 2 -0.94 17.00 5.92
C PRO A 2 -0.02 16.95 4.69
N LYS A 3 1.30 16.82 4.95
CA LYS A 3 2.33 16.79 3.92
C LYS A 3 3.33 15.68 4.19
N THR A 4 3.78 15.04 3.13
CA THR A 4 4.84 14.03 3.14
C THR A 4 5.69 14.16 1.89
N TYR A 5 6.69 13.31 1.73
CA TYR A 5 7.58 13.29 0.57
C TYR A 5 7.38 12.00 -0.21
N CYS A 6 7.43 12.09 -1.54
CA CYS A 6 7.46 10.92 -2.41
C CYS A 6 8.76 10.13 -2.15
N PRO A 7 8.69 8.81 -1.87
CA PRO A 7 9.87 8.00 -1.61
C PRO A 7 10.75 7.75 -2.85
N ASP A 8 10.28 8.07 -4.05
CA ASP A 8 10.99 7.86 -5.33
C ASP A 8 11.67 9.13 -5.87
N CYS A 9 10.99 10.29 -5.81
CA CYS A 9 11.48 11.53 -6.42
C CYS A 9 11.62 12.71 -5.46
N ASP A 10 11.41 12.50 -4.14
CA ASP A 10 11.48 13.52 -3.08
C ASP A 10 10.48 14.71 -3.24
N ALA A 11 9.50 14.59 -4.15
CA ALA A 11 8.47 15.60 -4.34
C ALA A 11 7.57 15.74 -3.09
N VAL A 12 7.09 16.97 -2.83
CA VAL A 12 6.14 17.21 -1.74
C VAL A 12 4.75 16.74 -2.16
N ILE A 13 4.19 15.81 -1.39
CA ILE A 13 2.83 15.32 -1.55
C ILE A 13 1.96 15.98 -0.47
N SER A 14 0.82 16.54 -0.87
CA SER A 14 -0.17 17.13 0.04
C SER A 14 -1.57 16.66 -0.31
N VAL A 15 -2.26 16.08 0.67
CA VAL A 15 -3.63 15.56 0.55
C VAL A 15 -4.51 16.25 1.60
N ASP A 16 -5.76 16.57 1.24
CA ASP A 16 -6.66 17.32 2.13
C ASP A 16 -7.28 16.45 3.23
N ASP A 17 -7.86 15.31 2.83
CA ASP A 17 -8.48 14.28 3.70
C ASP A 17 -7.80 12.93 3.44
N PRO A 18 -6.54 12.71 3.89
CA PRO A 18 -5.87 11.44 3.68
C PRO A 18 -6.58 10.33 4.45
N ARG A 19 -6.67 9.15 3.85
CA ARG A 19 -7.25 7.96 4.46
C ARG A 19 -6.23 6.84 4.36
N GLU A 20 -5.99 6.18 5.48
CA GLU A 20 -5.14 4.99 5.52
C GLU A 20 -5.68 3.91 4.56
N GLY A 21 -4.79 3.26 3.81
CA GLY A 21 -5.11 2.31 2.74
C GLY A 21 -5.60 2.95 1.43
N ALA A 22 -5.65 4.29 1.33
CA ALA A 22 -6.03 4.94 0.07
C ALA A 22 -4.84 5.03 -0.89
N MET A 23 -5.10 4.69 -2.15
CA MET A 23 -4.15 4.83 -3.26
C MET A 23 -4.12 6.26 -3.80
N ILE A 24 -2.93 6.82 -3.93
CA ILE A 24 -2.67 8.14 -4.52
C ILE A 24 -1.57 8.02 -5.58
N LYS A 25 -1.44 9.05 -6.43
CA LYS A 25 -0.32 9.19 -7.36
C LYS A 25 0.53 10.39 -7.01
N CYS A 26 1.85 10.22 -7.08
CA CYS A 26 2.77 11.34 -6.98
C CYS A 26 2.50 12.33 -8.14
N PRO A 27 2.28 13.63 -7.86
CA PRO A 27 1.99 14.61 -8.91
C PRO A 27 3.18 14.93 -9.81
N GLU A 28 4.40 14.53 -9.42
CA GLU A 28 5.63 14.84 -10.17
C GLU A 28 6.16 13.65 -10.98
N CYS A 29 6.13 12.42 -10.43
CA CYS A 29 6.65 11.22 -11.12
C CYS A 29 5.59 10.19 -11.50
N ASP A 30 4.30 10.47 -11.23
CA ASP A 30 3.15 9.58 -11.51
C ASP A 30 3.17 8.22 -10.79
N MET A 31 4.09 8.02 -9.85
CA MET A 31 4.20 6.80 -9.06
C MET A 31 2.96 6.56 -8.18
N GLU A 32 2.50 5.31 -8.16
CA GLU A 32 1.43 4.84 -7.30
C GLU A 32 1.95 4.58 -5.88
N LEU A 33 1.27 5.17 -4.90
CA LEU A 33 1.64 5.12 -3.48
C LEU A 33 0.38 4.87 -2.64
N GLU A 34 0.52 4.12 -1.55
CA GLU A 34 -0.51 3.91 -0.55
C GLU A 34 -0.28 4.83 0.66
N ILE A 35 -1.34 5.38 1.23
CA ILE A 35 -1.29 6.09 2.51
C ILE A 35 -1.25 5.07 3.65
N ILE A 36 -0.10 4.94 4.33
CA ILE A 36 0.09 3.98 5.43
C ILE A 36 -0.15 4.58 6.82
N SER A 37 -0.21 5.91 6.92
CA SER A 37 -0.53 6.63 8.17
C SER A 37 -1.03 8.03 7.87
N THR A 38 -1.97 8.52 8.68
CA THR A 38 -2.54 9.88 8.55
C THR A 38 -2.00 10.86 9.59
N ASN A 39 -1.38 10.38 10.67
CA ASN A 39 -0.86 11.21 11.75
C ASN A 39 0.32 10.53 12.49
N PRO A 40 1.58 10.68 12.03
CA PRO A 40 2.02 11.56 10.94
C PRO A 40 1.58 11.07 9.56
N PHE A 41 1.46 11.98 8.58
CA PHE A 41 1.08 11.58 7.22
C PHE A 41 2.25 10.93 6.50
N GLU A 42 2.10 9.65 6.18
CA GLU A 42 3.12 8.81 5.58
C GLU A 42 2.54 8.00 4.42
N VAL A 43 3.38 7.73 3.43
CA VAL A 43 3.03 6.97 2.23
C VAL A 43 4.15 5.98 1.92
N ASP A 44 3.79 4.85 1.34
CA ASP A 44 4.73 3.83 0.88
C ASP A 44 4.31 3.30 -0.50
N PHE A 45 5.16 2.48 -1.11
CA PHE A 45 4.79 1.71 -2.28
C PHE A 45 3.66 0.74 -1.92
N PRO A 46 2.65 0.56 -2.77
CA PRO A 46 1.67 -0.50 -2.55
C PRO A 46 2.39 -1.84 -2.49
N LEU A 47 2.00 -2.69 -1.56
CA LEU A 47 2.37 -4.10 -1.62
C LEU A 47 1.74 -4.67 -2.90
N ASP A 48 2.56 -5.30 -3.74
CA ASP A 48 2.06 -5.96 -4.94
C ASP A 48 1.17 -7.11 -4.48
N SER A 49 -0.09 -7.12 -4.92
CA SER A 49 -1.11 -8.10 -4.52
C SER A 49 -0.77 -9.55 -4.91
N GLU A 50 0.37 -9.79 -5.57
CA GLU A 50 0.86 -11.12 -5.94
C GLU A 50 1.55 -11.89 -4.77
N ASP A 51 1.58 -11.34 -3.55
CA ASP A 51 2.09 -12.06 -2.36
C ASP A 51 0.97 -12.65 -1.47
N GLU A 52 -0.30 -12.36 -1.75
CA GLU A 52 -1.45 -12.82 -0.94
C GLU A 52 -2.13 -14.11 -1.46
N GLU A 53 -1.60 -14.74 -2.53
CA GLU A 53 -2.19 -15.93 -3.17
C GLU A 53 -1.48 -17.27 -2.83
N GLU A 54 -0.90 -17.45 -1.63
CA GLU A 54 -0.25 -18.72 -1.26
C GLU A 54 -0.61 -19.25 0.14
N GLU A 55 -1.87 -19.21 0.59
CA GLU A 55 -2.28 -19.94 1.82
C GLU A 55 -3.72 -20.52 1.81
N GLU A 56 -4.24 -21.21 0.77
CA GLU A 56 -5.49 -22.01 0.93
C GLU A 56 -5.64 -23.25 0.01
N GLU A 57 -4.69 -24.20 -0.05
CA GLU A 57 -4.94 -25.60 -0.51
C GLU A 57 -3.88 -26.50 0.21
N GLU A 58 -4.11 -27.54 1.02
CA GLU A 58 -5.13 -28.60 1.06
C GLU A 58 -5.28 -29.14 2.51
N GLU A 59 -6.48 -29.03 3.11
CA GLU A 59 -6.92 -29.94 4.18
C GLU A 59 -7.82 -31.02 3.53
N GLU A 60 -7.26 -32.18 3.16
CA GLU A 60 -8.06 -33.37 2.84
C GLU A 60 -7.45 -34.57 3.58
N GLU A 61 -7.95 -34.78 4.81
CA GLU A 61 -7.75 -36.00 5.58
C GLU A 61 -8.37 -37.22 4.87
N GLY A 62 -7.67 -38.36 4.83
CA GLY A 62 -8.21 -39.58 4.22
C GLY A 62 -7.46 -40.86 4.60
N GLU A 63 -8.17 -41.73 5.31
CA GLU A 63 -7.73 -42.93 6.03
C GLU A 63 -7.56 -44.21 5.14
N GLY A 64 -6.76 -45.18 5.63
CA GLY A 64 -6.75 -46.60 5.19
C GLY A 64 -5.73 -46.94 4.08
N GLU A 65 -5.00 -48.07 4.06
CA GLU A 65 -5.10 -49.40 4.68
C GLU A 65 -3.71 -49.98 4.97
#